data_AF-A0A562QYE1-F1
#
_entry.id   AF-A0A562QYE1-F1
#
_cell.length_a   1.000
_cell.length_b   1.000
_cell.length_c   1.000
_cell.angle_alpha   90.00
_cell.angle_beta   90.00
_cell.angle_gamma   90.00
#
_symmetry.space_group_name_H-M   'P 1'
#
loop_
_entity.id
_entity.type
_entity.pdbx_description
1 polymer ?
#
loop_
_entity_poly.entity_id
_entity_poly.type
_entity_poly.pdbx_seq_one_letter_code
_entity_poly.pdbx_strand_id
1 'polypeptide(L)' 'MLDEDLARIRAHRNNIHRYRRLLRTKLSELERQFIERRLAEEKASLESLATKTFPVAFTVPNNPVGSVEARAEL' A
#
# COMPACT_ATOMS: atom_id res chain seq x y z
N MET A 1 10.95 0.93 -22.14
CA MET A 1 11.00 2.02 -21.13
C MET A 1 9.70 2.05 -20.32
N LEU A 2 8.51 2.23 -20.93
CA LEU A 2 7.24 2.16 -20.20
C LEU A 2 6.93 0.77 -19.59
N ASP A 3 7.26 -0.32 -20.30
CA ASP A 3 7.06 -1.68 -19.77
C ASP A 3 7.93 -1.97 -18.53
N GLU A 4 9.12 -1.38 -18.47
CA GLU A 4 10.02 -1.53 -17.33
C GLU A 4 9.49 -0.77 -16.11
N ASP A 5 8.99 0.45 -16.31
CA ASP A 5 8.34 1.21 -15.25
C ASP A 5 7.07 0.52 -14.75
N LEU A 6 6.28 -0.07 -15.66
CA LEU A 6 5.11 -0.87 -15.29
C LEU A 6 5.50 -2.13 -14.51
N ALA A 7 6.58 -2.82 -14.91
CA ALA A 7 7.12 -3.97 -14.18
C ALA A 7 7.58 -3.58 -12.78
N ARG A 8 8.25 -2.42 -12.63
CA ARG A 8 8.66 -1.86 -11.33
C ARG A 8 7.46 -1.50 -10.45
N ILE A 9 6.44 -0.83 -11.01
CA ILE A 9 5.20 -0.51 -10.28
C ILE A 9 4.53 -1.79 -9.76
N ARG A 10 4.45 -2.84 -10.59
CA ARG A 10 3.91 -4.14 -10.17
C ARG A 10 4.75 -4.78 -9.06
N ALA A 11 6.07 -4.73 -9.16
CA ALA A 11 6.97 -5.26 -8.15
C ALA A 11 6.80 -4.55 -6.80
N HIS A 12 6.81 -3.20 -6.79
CA HIS A 12 6.59 -2.42 -5.56
C HIS A 12 5.23 -2.72 -4.93
N ARG A 13 4.17 -2.84 -5.73
CA ARG A 13 2.84 -3.21 -5.22
C ARG A 13 2.84 -4.60 -4.57
N ASN A 14 3.49 -5.58 -5.19
CA ASN A 14 3.62 -6.93 -4.64
C ASN A 14 4.42 -6.94 -3.33
N ASN A 15 5.52 -6.18 -3.26
CA ASN A 15 6.31 -6.03 -2.05
C ASN A 15 5.50 -5.40 -0.92
N ILE A 16 4.74 -4.34 -1.20
CA ILE A 16 3.84 -3.68 -0.24
C ILE A 16 2.81 -4.68 0.31
N HIS A 17 2.18 -5.46 -0.55
CA HIS A 17 1.22 -6.49 -0.12
C HIS A 17 1.89 -7.56 0.75
N ARG A 18 3.09 -8.00 0.40
CA ARG A 18 3.88 -8.97 1.17
C ARG A 18 4.24 -8.43 2.55
N TYR A 19 4.77 -7.21 2.64
CA TYR A 19 5.14 -6.58 3.90
C TYR A 19 3.93 -6.35 4.80
N ARG A 20 2.79 -5.90 4.26
CA ARG A 20 1.53 -5.82 5.00
C ARG A 20 1.08 -7.17 5.57
N ARG A 21 1.28 -8.26 4.83
CA ARG A 21 0.97 -9.62 5.32
C ARG A 21 1.94 -10.05 6.42
N LEU A 22 3.23 -9.76 6.28
CA LEU A 22 4.25 -10.04 7.31
C LEU A 22 3.97 -9.30 8.62
N LEU A 23 3.54 -8.04 8.57
CA LEU A 23 3.20 -7.28 9.78
C LEU A 23 2.03 -7.87 10.60
N ARG A 24 1.25 -8.78 10.00
CA ARG A 24 0.16 -9.51 10.66
C ARG A 24 0.63 -10.80 11.36
N THR A 25 1.88 -11.21 11.18
CA THR A 25 2.46 -12.39 11.85
C THR A 25 3.16 -12.00 13.14
N LYS A 26 3.59 -12.99 13.93
CA LYS A 26 4.48 -12.74 15.07
C LYS A 26 5.86 -12.34 14.54
N LEU A 27 6.33 -11.19 14.97
CA LEU A 27 7.62 -10.60 14.62
C LEU A 27 8.24 -10.05 15.90
N SER A 28 9.56 -10.10 15.99
CA SER A 28 10.30 -9.31 16.98
C SER A 28 10.17 -7.81 16.65
N GLU A 29 10.48 -6.97 17.64
CA GLU A 29 10.45 -5.53 17.47
C GLU A 29 11.41 -5.05 16.38
N LEU A 30 12.62 -5.64 16.32
CA LEU A 30 13.61 -5.33 15.29
C LEU A 30 13.12 -5.71 13.89
N GLU A 31 12.51 -6.88 13.73
CA GLU A 31 11.95 -7.32 12.44
C GLU A 31 10.78 -6.42 12.02
N ARG A 32 9.92 -6.04 12.97
CA ARG A 32 8.82 -5.12 12.73
C ARG A 32 9.32 -3.76 12.22
N GLN A 33 10.27 -3.15 12.92
CA GLN A 33 10.86 -1.86 12.54
C GLN A 33 11.52 -1.93 11.16
N PHE A 34 12.24 -3.03 10.87
CA PHE A 34 12.82 -3.26 9.57
C PHE A 34 11.76 -3.33 8.46
N ILE A 35 10.68 -4.09 8.68
CA ILE A 35 9.59 -4.25 7.72
C ILE A 35 8.83 -2.94 7.52
N GLU A 36 8.58 -2.17 8.58
CA GLU A 36 7.89 -0.88 8.51
C GLU A 36 8.71 0.15 7.73
N ARG A 37 10.02 0.23 7.99
CA ARG A 37 10.95 1.05 7.21
C ARG A 37 10.94 0.65 5.74
N ARG A 38 11.05 -0.65 5.44
CA ARG A 38 11.00 -1.11 4.04
C ARG A 38 9.65 -0.83 3.39
N LEU A 39 8.55 -0.98 4.10
CA LEU A 39 7.23 -0.67 3.61
C LEU A 39 7.09 0.82 3.24
N ALA A 40 7.69 1.73 4.01
CA ALA A 40 7.71 3.15 3.70
C ALA A 40 8.53 3.46 2.43
N GLU A 41 9.71 2.84 2.29
CA GLU A 41 10.57 2.98 1.11
C GLU A 41 9.89 2.49 -0.18
N GLU A 42 9.18 1.36 -0.13
CA GLU A 42 8.44 0.83 -1.28
C GLU A 42 7.29 1.76 -1.69
N LYS A 43 6.56 2.33 -0.72
CA LYS A 43 5.48 3.29 -1.01
C LYS A 43 6.02 4.56 -1.66
N ALA A 44 7.09 5.14 -1.12
CA ALA A 44 7.71 6.33 -1.67
C ALA A 44 8.25 6.08 -3.10
N SER A 45 8.83 4.90 -3.34
CA SER A 45 9.32 4.51 -4.68
C SER A 45 8.17 4.35 -5.67
N LEU A 46 7.06 3.74 -5.24
CA LEU A 46 5.85 3.60 -6.03
C LEU A 46 5.22 4.95 -6.36
N GLU A 47 5.12 5.85 -5.39
CA GLU A 47 4.61 7.22 -5.60
C GLU A 47 5.50 7.98 -6.60
N SER A 48 6.82 7.93 -6.44
CA SER A 48 7.76 8.56 -7.36
C SER A 48 7.62 8.03 -8.79
N LEU A 49 7.48 6.70 -8.96
CA LEU A 49 7.25 6.07 -10.26
C LEU A 49 5.87 6.42 -10.81
N ALA A 50 4.83 6.41 -10.00
CA ALA A 50 3.48 6.76 -10.41
C ALA A 50 3.44 8.22 -10.90
N THR A 51 4.02 9.18 -10.18
CA THR A 51 4.08 10.58 -10.62
C THR A 51 4.84 10.74 -11.94
N LYS A 52 5.89 9.94 -12.18
CA LYS A 52 6.67 9.96 -13.42
C LYS A 52 5.94 9.32 -14.60
N THR A 53 5.28 8.19 -14.38
CA THR A 53 4.64 7.38 -15.44
C THR A 53 3.20 7.81 -15.70
N PHE A 54 2.49 8.27 -14.68
CA PHE A 54 1.09 8.69 -14.72
C PHE A 54 0.92 9.98 -13.90
N PRO A 55 0.95 11.17 -14.52
CA PRO A 55 0.75 12.44 -13.80
C PRO A 55 -0.65 12.60 -13.16
N VAL A 56 -1.51 11.58 -13.20
CA VAL A 56 -2.80 11.56 -12.51
C VAL A 56 -2.67 10.77 -11.22
N ALA A 57 -2.67 11.48 -10.10
CA ALA A 57 -2.65 10.93 -8.75
C ALA A 57 -3.73 9.87 -8.58
N PHE A 58 -3.32 8.60 -8.41
CA PHE A 58 -4.22 7.52 -8.05
C PHE A 58 -4.60 7.69 -6.57
N THR A 59 -5.53 8.59 -6.28
CA THR A 59 -6.18 8.66 -4.97
C THR A 59 -6.92 7.34 -4.80
N VAL A 60 -6.33 6.40 -4.06
CA VAL A 60 -7.02 5.18 -3.65
C VAL A 60 -8.27 5.65 -2.90
N PRO A 61 -9.50 5.38 -3.38
CA PRO A 61 -10.69 5.73 -2.63
C PRO A 61 -10.69 4.89 -1.36
N ASN A 62 -10.38 5.54 -0.25
CA ASN A 62 -10.59 4.98 1.08
C ASN A 62 -12.11 4.88 1.26
N ASN A 63 -12.68 3.74 0.89
CA ASN A 63 -14.11 3.49 1.01
C ASN A 63 -14.37 2.70 2.30
N PRO A 64 -14.79 3.34 3.41
CA PRO A 64 -15.34 2.62 4.54
C PRO A 64 -16.79 2.24 4.21
N VAL A 65 -17.00 1.21 3.38
CA VAL A 65 -18.34 0.61 3.26
C VAL A 65 -18.50 -0.37 4.41
N GLY A 66 -19.08 0.11 5.50
CA GLY A 66 -19.38 -0.72 6.65
C GLY A 66 -19.55 0.13 7.89
N SER A 67 -20.69 0.83 7.96
CA SER A 67 -21.45 1.16 9.18
C SER A 67 -22.45 2.27 8.86
N VAL A 68 -23.61 1.91 8.33
CA VAL A 68 -24.83 2.66 8.69
C VAL A 68 -25.61 1.71 9.59
N GLU A 69 -25.46 2.00 10.88
CA GLU A 69 -26.12 1.34 11.99
C GLU A 69 -27.64 1.37 11.82
N ALA A 70 -28.25 0.29 12.28
CA ALA A 70 -29.67 0.20 12.53
C ALA A 70 -30.14 1.41 13.37
N ARG A 71 -31.19 2.09 12.89
CA ARG A 71 -32.04 2.90 13.75
C ARG A 71 -33.41 2.23 13.81
N ALA A 72 -33.66 1.66 14.98
CA ALA A 72 -34.96 1.26 15.46
C ALA A 72 -35.90 2.48 15.53
N GLU A 73 -37.17 2.19 15.22
CA GLU A 73 -38.42 2.68 15.82
C GLU A 73 -38.54 4.16 16.22
N LEU A 74 -39.51 4.84 15.61
CA LEU A 74 -40.79 5.23 16.25
C LEU A 74 -41.84 5.53 15.18
#